data_AF-A9HR07-F1
#
_entry.id   AF-A9HR07-F1
#
_cell.length_a   1.000
_cell.length_b   1.000
_cell.length_c   1.000
_cell.angle_alpha   90.00
_cell.angle_beta   90.00
_cell.angle_gamma   90.00
#
_symmetry.space_group_name_H-M   'P 1'
#
loop_
_entity.id
_entity.type
_entity.pdbx_description
1 polymer ?
#
loop_
_entity_poly.entity_id
_entity_poly.type
_entity_poly.pdbx_seq_one_letter_code
_entity_poly.pdbx_strand_id
1 'polypeptide(L)'
;MLEAPVCRLSRHGMIGNRPLVSTHSAGRPRCRADGPSAHQAPECRASSRQAMSQSGIMALHSLTPRKAVRPAPPDRPGRGFGADLRRCLDQAYRLHEVVRSLATSASACYDNFFPMLGRMICWGHVIVWGEETVRKELMVEALCWETQSKIHVSYAKNDRRLSCFCPDERCLARVYPKTVKNTYFYAENGHITGCSNEAESHADPLQPGKPKPKPSEVPQQPIPNWLGEPPRPQRRLPPSKEQLIALARSAKAAPPLYTGTMAEIVDAWLAMPDTEQAAHPLTVNGRQLNYQSAFSYLRYLQNDINRLHCDDYIIYGDAEVSRGKSCYFLSSIKRFAFNGVSLPLRLDAPIRKPWPSDVTDYVGQRVVFFWHGDLPAINAKQTAYQLTQPDDTRCRGLIIRPDRSL
;
A
#
# COMPACT_ATOMS: atom_id res chain seq x y z
N MET A 1 -61.07 -15.81 -19.58
CA MET A 1 -61.20 -16.47 -18.26
C MET A 1 -60.00 -16.07 -17.43
N LEU A 2 -60.23 -15.30 -16.37
CA LEU A 2 -59.24 -14.96 -15.34
C LEU A 2 -59.40 -15.99 -14.21
N GLU A 3 -58.31 -16.42 -13.56
CA GLU A 3 -58.23 -16.55 -12.09
C GLU A 3 -56.77 -16.64 -11.63
N ALA A 4 -56.53 -16.01 -10.48
CA ALA A 4 -55.39 -16.10 -9.55
C ALA A 4 -55.90 -15.45 -8.23
N PRO A 5 -55.16 -15.40 -7.10
CA PRO A 5 -54.09 -16.24 -6.56
C PRO A 5 -54.45 -16.75 -5.13
N VAL A 6 -53.58 -17.52 -4.43
CA VAL A 6 -53.65 -17.65 -2.95
C VAL A 6 -52.25 -17.76 -2.30
N CYS A 7 -52.00 -16.91 -1.29
CA CYS A 7 -50.85 -16.98 -0.38
C CYS A 7 -51.12 -17.86 0.85
N ARG A 8 -50.08 -18.38 1.51
CA ARG A 8 -50.17 -18.85 2.92
C ARG A 8 -49.20 -18.14 3.85
N LEU A 9 -49.77 -17.46 4.83
CA LEU A 9 -49.14 -17.00 6.08
C LEU A 9 -49.56 -17.96 7.20
N SER A 10 -48.66 -18.24 8.15
CA SER A 10 -49.04 -18.73 9.48
C SER A 10 -48.26 -18.01 10.57
N ARG A 11 -48.99 -17.58 11.60
CA ARG A 11 -48.51 -16.96 12.84
C ARG A 11 -48.84 -17.88 14.03
N HIS A 12 -48.37 -17.45 15.21
CA HIS A 12 -48.66 -17.92 16.57
C HIS A 12 -47.70 -19.00 17.12
N GLY A 13 -47.26 -18.91 18.38
CA GLY A 13 -47.58 -17.89 19.40
C GLY A 13 -46.59 -17.85 20.58
N MET A 14 -46.68 -16.78 21.39
CA MET A 14 -45.95 -16.63 22.66
C MET A 14 -46.78 -17.15 23.84
N ILE A 15 -46.08 -17.50 24.95
CA ILE A 15 -46.38 -17.42 26.41
C ILE A 15 -45.42 -18.44 27.07
N GLY A 16 -44.71 -18.22 28.19
CA GLY A 16 -44.46 -17.03 29.01
C GLY A 16 -44.29 -17.39 30.51
N ASN A 17 -43.10 -17.11 31.12
CA ASN A 17 -42.80 -17.02 32.58
C ASN A 17 -43.12 -18.23 33.51
N ARG A 18 -42.43 -18.54 34.63
CA ARG A 18 -41.17 -18.11 35.32
C ARG A 18 -40.75 -19.25 36.33
N PRO A 19 -39.75 -19.12 37.24
CA PRO A 19 -38.93 -20.26 37.69
C PRO A 19 -39.26 -20.85 39.09
N LEU A 20 -38.59 -21.96 39.44
CA LEU A 20 -38.38 -22.43 40.83
C LEU A 20 -36.93 -22.93 41.04
N VAL A 21 -36.54 -23.11 42.31
CA VAL A 21 -35.14 -23.12 42.80
C VAL A 21 -34.87 -24.32 43.72
N SER A 22 -33.63 -24.87 43.68
CA SER A 22 -33.04 -25.80 44.68
C SER A 22 -33.65 -27.24 44.69
N THR A 23 -33.01 -28.34 45.15
CA THR A 23 -31.84 -28.57 46.03
C THR A 23 -31.24 -29.99 45.82
N HIS A 24 -30.10 -30.30 46.45
CA HIS A 24 -29.57 -31.65 46.80
C HIS A 24 -28.99 -32.55 45.68
N SER A 25 -28.21 -33.61 45.98
CA SER A 25 -26.88 -33.67 46.67
C SER A 25 -26.37 -35.13 46.73
N ALA A 26 -25.03 -35.30 46.83
CA ALA A 26 -24.29 -36.52 47.22
C ALA A 26 -24.17 -37.69 46.21
N GLY A 27 -23.02 -38.38 46.23
CA GLY A 27 -22.77 -39.61 45.46
C GLY A 27 -21.32 -39.87 44.98
N ARG A 28 -20.38 -40.16 45.89
CA ARG A 28 -19.10 -40.87 45.59
C ARG A 28 -19.08 -42.19 46.36
N PRO A 29 -18.56 -43.30 45.79
CA PRO A 29 -17.20 -43.80 46.09
C PRO A 29 -16.43 -44.22 44.80
N ARG A 30 -15.09 -44.09 44.66
CA ARG A 30 -13.92 -44.74 45.32
C ARG A 30 -13.70 -46.24 45.00
N CYS A 31 -12.63 -46.53 44.25
CA CYS A 31 -11.52 -47.49 44.54
C CYS A 31 -10.56 -47.53 43.31
N ARG A 32 -9.24 -47.30 43.46
CA ARG A 32 -8.13 -48.30 43.69
C ARG A 32 -7.98 -49.29 42.51
N ALA A 33 -6.80 -49.56 41.94
CA ALA A 33 -5.42 -49.08 42.16
C ALA A 33 -4.57 -49.35 40.86
N ASP A 34 -3.22 -49.29 40.74
CA ASP A 34 -2.10 -49.03 41.66
C ASP A 34 -0.86 -48.47 40.87
N GLY A 35 0.37 -48.50 41.41
CA GLY A 35 1.64 -48.04 40.79
C GLY A 35 2.58 -49.17 40.29
N PRO A 36 3.94 -49.01 40.31
CA PRO A 36 4.73 -47.89 40.86
C PRO A 36 5.98 -47.44 40.02
N SER A 37 6.81 -46.59 40.66
CA SER A 37 8.21 -46.23 40.37
C SER A 37 8.52 -45.17 39.30
N ALA A 38 9.61 -44.39 39.38
CA ALA A 38 10.33 -43.75 40.52
C ALA A 38 11.54 -42.98 39.92
N HIS A 39 11.76 -41.71 40.31
CA HIS A 39 13.08 -41.16 40.70
C HIS A 39 12.97 -39.68 41.14
N GLN A 40 14.03 -39.20 41.80
CA GLN A 40 13.99 -38.13 42.81
C GLN A 40 14.34 -36.73 42.29
N ALA A 41 13.80 -35.71 42.96
CA ALA A 41 14.41 -34.38 43.12
C ALA A 41 15.27 -34.35 44.41
N PRO A 42 16.09 -33.32 44.70
CA PRO A 42 15.58 -32.03 45.20
C PRO A 42 16.42 -30.84 44.62
N GLU A 43 16.36 -29.57 45.06
CA GLU A 43 15.82 -28.94 46.26
C GLU A 43 15.52 -27.44 46.04
N CYS A 44 14.58 -26.87 46.78
CA CYS A 44 14.24 -25.43 46.72
C CYS A 44 14.89 -24.65 47.88
N ARG A 45 15.21 -23.36 47.65
CA ARG A 45 15.22 -22.35 48.73
C ARG A 45 14.52 -21.07 48.31
N ALA A 46 13.85 -20.46 49.28
CA ALA A 46 12.97 -19.31 49.12
C ALA A 46 13.62 -18.02 49.63
N SER A 47 13.04 -16.85 49.29
CA SER A 47 12.60 -15.87 50.30
C SER A 47 11.78 -14.74 49.72
N SER A 48 10.69 -14.41 50.40
CA SER A 48 9.86 -13.22 50.18
C SER A 48 10.51 -11.96 50.77
N ARG A 49 10.10 -10.78 50.31
CA ARG A 49 9.91 -9.60 51.18
C ARG A 49 8.96 -8.56 50.55
N GLN A 50 7.98 -8.14 51.33
CA GLN A 50 7.17 -6.93 51.09
C GLN A 50 7.87 -5.71 51.69
N ALA A 51 7.55 -4.52 51.19
CA ALA A 51 7.51 -3.30 52.01
C ALA A 51 6.53 -2.27 51.39
N MET A 52 5.71 -1.63 52.23
CA MET A 52 4.87 -0.48 51.90
C MET A 52 5.46 0.79 52.51
N SER A 53 5.28 1.95 51.86
CA SER A 53 5.20 3.32 52.42
C SER A 53 5.04 4.26 51.21
N GLN A 54 3.92 4.93 50.88
CA GLN A 54 3.01 5.81 51.63
C GLN A 54 3.61 7.14 52.15
N SER A 55 2.88 8.23 51.85
CA SER A 55 2.83 9.57 52.47
C SER A 55 3.95 10.58 52.17
N GLY A 56 3.59 11.85 51.85
CA GLY A 56 4.62 12.87 51.54
C GLY A 56 4.27 14.35 51.23
N ILE A 57 3.00 14.79 51.23
CA ILE A 57 2.56 16.20 51.43
C ILE A 57 2.95 17.32 50.40
N MET A 58 1.90 18.11 50.09
CA MET A 58 1.79 19.43 49.45
C MET A 58 2.98 20.42 49.42
N ALA A 59 3.01 21.22 48.33
CA ALA A 59 3.22 22.67 48.42
C ALA A 59 2.34 23.41 47.39
N LEU A 60 1.54 24.38 47.86
CA LEU A 60 0.83 25.34 47.00
C LEU A 60 1.78 26.47 46.56
N HIS A 61 1.71 26.90 45.31
CA HIS A 61 2.06 28.29 44.96
C HIS A 61 1.09 28.86 43.93
N SER A 62 0.40 29.91 44.35
CA SER A 62 -0.56 30.70 43.58
C SER A 62 0.13 31.92 42.96
N LEU A 63 0.02 32.11 41.64
CA LEU A 63 0.40 33.37 40.97
C LEU A 63 -0.59 33.74 39.84
N THR A 64 -1.45 34.70 40.20
CA THR A 64 -1.98 35.85 39.43
C THR A 64 -2.43 35.72 37.96
N PRO A 65 -3.63 36.24 37.61
CA PRO A 65 -4.11 36.28 36.22
C PRO A 65 -3.43 37.39 35.41
N ARG A 66 -3.08 37.09 34.15
CA ARG A 66 -2.58 38.10 33.19
C ARG A 66 -3.73 38.95 32.64
N LYS A 67 -3.44 40.24 32.44
CA LYS A 67 -4.39 41.27 31.96
C LYS A 67 -5.03 40.91 30.63
N ALA A 68 -6.34 41.19 30.51
CA ALA A 68 -7.03 41.21 29.23
C ALA A 68 -6.51 42.36 28.35
N VAL A 69 -6.16 42.05 27.11
CA VAL A 69 -5.83 43.03 26.07
C VAL A 69 -7.11 43.39 25.33
N ARG A 70 -7.42 44.69 25.23
CA ARG A 70 -8.58 45.18 24.45
C ARG A 70 -8.34 44.97 22.95
N PRO A 71 -9.35 44.57 22.16
CA PRO A 71 -9.24 44.58 20.71
C PRO A 71 -9.19 46.02 20.17
N ALA A 72 -8.39 46.24 19.14
CA ALA A 72 -8.36 47.48 18.38
C ALA A 72 -9.60 47.58 17.44
N PRO A 73 -10.04 48.80 17.08
CA PRO A 73 -11.15 48.98 16.13
C PRO A 73 -10.76 48.54 14.71
N PRO A 74 -11.74 48.15 13.86
CA PRO A 74 -11.47 47.71 12.49
C PRO A 74 -11.15 48.89 11.57
N ASP A 75 -10.01 48.80 10.87
CA ASP A 75 -9.63 49.74 9.81
C ASP A 75 -10.49 49.58 8.54
N ARG A 76 -10.62 50.68 7.80
CA ARG A 76 -11.41 50.75 6.55
C ARG A 76 -10.77 49.90 5.44
N PRO A 77 -11.56 49.22 4.59
CA PRO A 77 -11.02 48.51 3.43
C PRO A 77 -10.47 49.51 2.38
N GLY A 78 -9.15 49.62 2.32
CA GLY A 78 -8.43 50.39 1.30
C GLY A 78 -8.52 49.76 -0.09
N ARG A 79 -8.66 50.60 -1.12
CA ARG A 79 -8.63 50.18 -2.53
C ARG A 79 -7.19 49.78 -2.90
N GLY A 80 -6.92 48.49 -3.11
CA GLY A 80 -5.56 48.01 -3.45
C GLY A 80 -5.48 46.86 -4.46
N PHE A 81 -6.48 45.98 -4.55
CA PHE A 81 -6.39 44.72 -5.30
C PHE A 81 -6.32 44.81 -6.84
N GLY A 82 -6.50 46.00 -7.43
CA GLY A 82 -6.53 46.16 -8.90
C GLY A 82 -5.16 46.20 -9.59
N ALA A 83 -4.11 46.62 -8.88
CA ALA A 83 -2.78 46.84 -9.48
C ALA A 83 -1.99 45.55 -9.66
N ASP A 84 -1.91 44.72 -8.61
CA ASP A 84 -1.09 43.50 -8.63
C ASP A 84 -1.65 42.43 -9.58
N LEU A 85 -2.98 42.33 -9.71
CA LEU A 85 -3.59 41.37 -10.65
C LEU A 85 -3.24 41.70 -12.11
N ARG A 86 -3.19 42.99 -12.48
CA ARG A 86 -2.73 43.42 -13.81
C ARG A 86 -1.26 43.09 -14.03
N ARG A 87 -0.41 43.27 -13.01
CA ARG A 87 1.03 42.97 -13.07
C ARG A 87 1.29 41.47 -13.29
N CYS A 88 0.55 40.61 -12.61
CA CYS A 88 0.63 39.16 -12.80
C CYS A 88 0.15 38.72 -14.19
N LEU A 89 -0.91 39.34 -14.73
CA LEU A 89 -1.43 39.03 -16.07
C LEU A 89 -0.45 39.46 -17.19
N ASP A 90 0.15 40.65 -17.09
CA ASP A 90 1.21 41.09 -18.02
C ASP A 90 2.41 40.14 -18.01
N GLN A 91 2.81 39.66 -16.83
CA GLN A 91 3.96 38.76 -16.67
C GLN A 91 3.66 37.35 -17.23
N ALA A 92 2.43 36.86 -17.07
CA ALA A 92 1.97 35.62 -17.70
C ALA A 92 1.90 35.74 -19.24
N TYR A 93 1.45 36.88 -19.77
CA TYR A 93 1.38 37.11 -21.21
C TYR A 93 2.78 37.12 -21.86
N ARG A 94 3.75 37.81 -21.23
CA ARG A 94 5.16 37.81 -21.69
C ARG A 94 5.79 36.41 -21.67
N LEU A 95 5.51 35.59 -20.65
CA LEU A 95 5.95 34.19 -20.60
C LEU A 95 5.36 33.37 -21.75
N HIS A 96 4.08 33.57 -22.07
CA HIS A 96 3.41 32.89 -23.17
C HIS A 96 4.00 33.28 -24.55
N GLU A 97 4.35 34.56 -24.77
CA GLU A 97 5.05 34.97 -26.00
C GLU A 97 6.46 34.38 -26.11
N VAL A 98 7.22 34.31 -25.01
CA VAL A 98 8.56 33.66 -25.02
C VAL A 98 8.45 32.18 -25.36
N VAL A 99 7.49 31.45 -24.78
CA VAL A 99 7.24 30.04 -25.11
C VAL A 99 6.81 29.87 -26.57
N ARG A 100 5.94 30.76 -27.08
CA ARG A 100 5.51 30.74 -28.49
C ARG A 100 6.66 31.03 -29.46
N SER A 101 7.54 31.98 -29.12
CA SER A 101 8.75 32.31 -29.87
C SER A 101 9.70 31.11 -29.95
N LEU A 102 9.99 30.48 -28.80
CA LEU A 102 10.82 29.27 -28.73
C LEU A 102 10.23 28.10 -29.51
N ALA A 103 8.90 27.91 -29.50
CA ALA A 103 8.23 26.88 -30.28
C ALA A 103 8.36 27.13 -31.81
N THR A 104 8.23 28.38 -32.27
CA THR A 104 8.47 28.72 -33.67
C THR A 104 9.93 28.57 -34.09
N SER A 105 10.88 28.88 -33.19
CA SER A 105 12.31 28.64 -33.43
C SER A 105 12.65 27.14 -33.51
N ALA A 106 12.03 26.31 -32.67
CA ALA A 106 12.21 24.86 -32.70
C ALA A 106 11.66 24.24 -33.99
N SER A 107 10.53 24.73 -34.50
CA SER A 107 9.99 24.32 -35.80
C SER A 107 10.95 24.65 -36.95
N ALA A 108 11.51 25.87 -36.98
CA ALA A 108 12.46 26.30 -38.01
C ALA A 108 13.79 25.49 -38.03
N CYS A 109 14.19 24.91 -36.89
CA CYS A 109 15.33 24.00 -36.82
C CYS A 109 15.01 22.58 -37.36
N TYR A 110 13.75 22.13 -37.27
CA TYR A 110 13.37 20.79 -37.74
C TYR A 110 13.36 20.69 -39.28
N ASP A 111 12.84 21.71 -39.97
CA ASP A 111 12.68 21.68 -41.43
C ASP A 111 14.01 21.83 -42.21
N ASN A 112 15.07 22.33 -41.57
CA ASN A 112 16.39 22.53 -42.21
C ASN A 112 17.39 21.39 -41.97
N PHE A 113 17.13 20.45 -41.05
CA PHE A 113 18.12 19.42 -40.67
C PHE A 113 18.05 18.13 -41.52
N PHE A 114 16.95 17.91 -42.23
CA PHE A 114 16.70 16.63 -42.92
C PHE A 114 17.28 16.44 -44.34
N PRO A 115 17.74 17.46 -45.11
CA PRO A 115 18.41 17.20 -46.40
C PRO A 115 19.88 16.77 -46.27
N MET A 116 20.56 17.09 -45.15
CA MET A 116 22.02 17.03 -45.07
C MET A 116 22.60 15.68 -44.66
N LEU A 117 21.78 14.77 -44.12
CA LEU A 117 22.19 13.40 -43.76
C LEU A 117 22.25 12.42 -44.96
N GLY A 118 21.86 12.86 -46.16
CA GLY A 118 21.86 12.02 -47.37
C GLY A 118 23.21 11.81 -48.05
N ARG A 119 24.31 12.43 -47.58
CA ARG A 119 25.65 12.35 -48.21
C ARG A 119 26.83 12.32 -47.22
N MET A 120 26.85 11.35 -46.31
CA MET A 120 28.08 10.97 -45.60
C MET A 120 28.14 9.46 -45.34
N ILE A 121 28.18 8.68 -46.43
CA ILE A 121 28.66 7.29 -46.40
C ILE A 121 30.05 7.29 -47.02
N CYS A 122 31.06 7.26 -46.15
CA CYS A 122 32.37 6.63 -46.34
C CYS A 122 33.27 7.13 -45.20
N TRP A 123 33.53 6.25 -44.22
CA TRP A 123 34.82 5.90 -43.60
C TRP A 123 34.50 5.08 -42.34
N GLY A 124 35.24 3.98 -42.16
CA GLY A 124 34.74 2.84 -41.38
C GLY A 124 34.69 3.06 -39.87
N HIS A 125 33.49 3.24 -39.33
CA HIS A 125 33.12 2.71 -38.03
C HIS A 125 31.86 1.87 -38.18
N VAL A 126 31.99 0.56 -38.02
CA VAL A 126 30.83 -0.34 -37.92
C VAL A 126 30.15 -0.02 -36.59
N ILE A 127 29.07 0.78 -36.64
CA ILE A 127 28.12 0.84 -35.55
C ILE A 127 27.40 -0.50 -35.55
N VAL A 128 27.92 -1.44 -34.75
CA VAL A 128 27.22 -2.67 -34.42
C VAL A 128 25.97 -2.24 -33.68
N TRP A 129 24.83 -2.29 -34.36
CA TRP A 129 23.52 -2.21 -33.71
C TRP A 129 23.45 -3.38 -32.76
N GLY A 130 23.59 -3.09 -31.46
CA GLY A 130 23.83 -4.10 -30.43
C GLY A 130 22.81 -5.23 -30.52
N GLU A 131 23.31 -6.44 -30.75
CA GLU A 131 22.47 -7.61 -30.98
C GLU A 131 21.49 -7.77 -29.83
N GLU A 132 20.20 -7.81 -30.17
CA GLU A 132 19.13 -8.08 -29.20
C GLU A 132 19.28 -9.54 -28.78
N THR A 133 20.05 -9.79 -27.71
CA THR A 133 20.32 -11.12 -27.16
C THR A 133 19.01 -11.74 -26.70
N VAL A 134 18.41 -12.54 -27.58
CA VAL A 134 17.10 -13.16 -27.33
C VAL A 134 17.29 -14.29 -26.32
N ARG A 135 17.09 -13.95 -25.04
CA ARG A 135 16.89 -14.90 -23.95
C ARG A 135 15.50 -15.54 -24.11
N LYS A 136 15.39 -16.84 -23.82
CA LYS A 136 14.09 -17.55 -23.78
C LYS A 136 13.21 -17.07 -22.62
N GLU A 137 13.84 -16.76 -21.48
CA GLU A 137 13.20 -16.20 -20.29
C GLU A 137 13.93 -14.94 -19.84
N LEU A 138 13.17 -13.93 -19.41
CA LEU A 138 13.73 -12.70 -18.86
C LEU A 138 13.92 -12.84 -17.35
N MET A 139 15.15 -12.59 -16.88
CA MET A 139 15.46 -12.53 -15.45
C MET A 139 14.70 -11.35 -14.80
N VAL A 140 13.55 -11.61 -14.19
CA VAL A 140 12.71 -10.59 -13.52
C VAL A 140 12.88 -10.54 -12.00
N GLU A 141 13.64 -11.47 -11.42
CA GLU A 141 13.95 -11.53 -9.99
C GLU A 141 15.45 -11.36 -9.74
N ALA A 142 15.82 -10.69 -8.65
CA ALA A 142 17.21 -10.57 -8.18
C ALA A 142 17.28 -10.56 -6.66
N LEU A 143 18.44 -10.90 -6.08
CA LEU A 143 18.72 -10.67 -4.66
C LEU A 143 19.07 -9.21 -4.46
N CYS A 144 18.49 -8.56 -3.44
CA CYS A 144 18.77 -7.17 -3.09
C CYS A 144 19.47 -7.10 -1.73
N TRP A 145 20.61 -6.41 -1.69
CA TRP A 145 21.39 -6.28 -0.46
C TRP A 145 20.68 -5.40 0.58
N GLU A 146 20.05 -4.32 0.14
CA GLU A 146 19.45 -3.32 1.03
C GLU A 146 18.16 -3.85 1.69
N THR A 147 17.37 -4.69 1.01
CA THR A 147 16.15 -5.29 1.58
C THR A 147 16.37 -6.68 2.19
N GLN A 148 17.54 -7.30 2.02
CA GLN A 148 17.85 -8.67 2.45
C GLN A 148 16.82 -9.71 1.94
N SER A 149 16.35 -9.52 0.71
CA SER A 149 15.33 -10.36 0.09
C SER A 149 15.57 -10.54 -1.40
N LYS A 150 14.87 -11.52 -1.99
CA LYS A 150 14.62 -11.53 -3.42
C LYS A 150 13.63 -10.40 -3.75
N ILE A 151 13.84 -9.67 -4.83
CA ILE A 151 12.99 -8.55 -5.28
C ILE A 151 12.61 -8.73 -6.75
N HIS A 152 11.45 -8.19 -7.13
CA HIS A 152 11.04 -8.13 -8.54
C HIS A 152 11.58 -6.86 -9.24
N VAL A 153 11.87 -6.96 -10.54
CA VAL A 153 12.49 -5.88 -11.33
C VAL A 153 11.64 -4.60 -11.39
N SER A 154 10.31 -4.71 -11.28
CA SER A 154 9.40 -3.55 -11.23
C SER A 154 9.57 -2.70 -9.96
N TYR A 155 10.07 -3.26 -8.86
CA TYR A 155 10.49 -2.49 -7.68
C TYR A 155 11.88 -1.85 -7.93
N ALA A 156 12.83 -2.63 -8.45
CA ALA A 156 14.20 -2.17 -8.70
C ALA A 156 14.31 -1.03 -9.72
N LYS A 157 13.50 -1.04 -10.80
CA LYS A 157 13.57 -0.03 -11.88
C LYS A 157 13.42 1.42 -11.38
N ASN A 158 12.69 1.61 -10.28
CA ASN A 158 12.39 2.92 -9.71
C ASN A 158 13.44 3.39 -8.69
N ASP A 159 14.36 2.53 -8.26
CA ASP A 159 15.35 2.85 -7.22
C ASP A 159 16.78 2.41 -7.61
N ARG A 160 17.54 3.36 -8.13
CA ARG A 160 18.95 3.18 -8.53
C ARG A 160 19.91 2.95 -7.35
N ARG A 161 19.45 3.04 -6.10
CA ARG A 161 20.29 2.83 -4.90
C ARG A 161 20.41 1.35 -4.52
N LEU A 162 19.59 0.47 -5.11
CA LEU A 162 19.55 -0.95 -4.78
C LEU A 162 20.69 -1.72 -5.46
N SER A 163 21.46 -2.45 -4.66
CA SER A 163 22.52 -3.36 -5.09
C SER A 163 21.91 -4.73 -5.35
N CYS A 164 21.63 -5.01 -6.62
CA CYS A 164 20.98 -6.24 -7.06
C CYS A 164 21.99 -7.28 -7.57
N PHE A 165 21.74 -8.56 -7.30
CA PHE A 165 22.61 -9.69 -7.64
C PHE A 165 21.83 -10.88 -8.19
N CYS A 166 22.47 -11.69 -9.03
CA CYS A 166 21.93 -12.94 -9.56
C CYS A 166 21.54 -13.91 -8.43
N PRO A 167 20.34 -14.53 -8.45
CA PRO A 167 19.87 -15.41 -7.38
C PRO A 167 20.53 -16.80 -7.35
N ASP A 168 21.22 -17.18 -8.43
CA ASP A 168 22.04 -18.39 -8.48
C ASP A 168 23.27 -18.27 -7.56
N GLU A 169 23.32 -19.13 -6.52
CA GLU A 169 24.39 -19.25 -5.52
C GLU A 169 25.80 -19.37 -6.12
N ARG A 170 25.94 -19.90 -7.34
CA ARG A 170 27.24 -20.05 -8.01
C ARG A 170 27.65 -18.77 -8.71
N CYS A 171 26.68 -18.07 -9.32
CA CYS A 171 26.92 -16.89 -10.14
C CYS A 171 27.09 -15.62 -9.31
N LEU A 172 26.05 -15.23 -8.56
CA LEU A 172 25.98 -14.00 -7.74
C LEU A 172 26.47 -12.71 -8.45
N ALA A 173 26.47 -12.68 -9.79
CA ALA A 173 26.89 -11.53 -10.57
C ALA A 173 26.00 -10.32 -10.26
N ARG A 174 26.58 -9.11 -10.20
CA ARG A 174 25.82 -7.88 -10.01
C ARG A 174 24.95 -7.63 -11.24
N VAL A 175 23.67 -7.31 -11.00
CA VAL A 175 22.69 -7.04 -12.05
C VAL A 175 22.03 -5.69 -11.87
N TYR A 176 21.51 -5.15 -12.96
CA TYR A 176 20.82 -3.86 -12.99
C TYR A 176 19.49 -3.98 -13.74
N PRO A 177 18.44 -3.25 -13.34
CA PRO A 177 17.21 -3.19 -14.11
C PRO A 177 17.46 -2.45 -15.44
N LYS A 178 17.02 -3.06 -16.54
CA LYS A 178 17.07 -2.50 -17.90
C LYS A 178 15.68 -2.61 -18.53
N THR A 179 15.26 -1.56 -19.22
CA THR A 179 14.01 -1.54 -20.01
C THR A 179 14.36 -1.26 -21.45
N VAL A 180 13.89 -2.12 -22.37
CA VAL A 180 13.99 -1.90 -23.83
C VAL A 180 12.59 -1.99 -24.43
N LYS A 181 12.07 -3.21 -24.57
CA LYS A 181 10.64 -3.50 -24.77
C LYS A 181 10.03 -3.95 -23.44
N ASN A 182 10.67 -4.96 -22.83
CA ASN A 182 10.34 -5.48 -21.51
C ASN A 182 11.33 -4.92 -20.47
N THR A 183 10.96 -5.01 -19.19
CA THR A 183 11.84 -4.65 -18.06
C THR A 183 12.39 -5.92 -17.40
N TYR A 184 13.70 -6.01 -17.25
CA TYR A 184 14.41 -7.21 -16.77
C TYR A 184 15.76 -6.85 -16.14
N PHE A 185 16.36 -7.77 -15.40
CA PHE A 185 17.71 -7.65 -14.84
C PHE A 185 18.77 -8.12 -15.85
N TYR A 186 19.80 -7.31 -16.04
CA TYR A 186 20.96 -7.63 -16.88
C TYR A 186 22.26 -7.55 -16.07
N ALA A 187 23.19 -8.47 -16.32
CA ALA A 187 24.56 -8.41 -15.80
C ALA A 187 25.47 -7.75 -16.84
N GLU A 188 26.19 -6.71 -16.44
CA GLU A 188 27.08 -5.94 -17.34
C GLU A 188 28.30 -6.76 -17.78
N ASN A 189 28.90 -7.50 -16.84
CA ASN A 189 30.02 -8.40 -17.10
C ASN A 189 29.57 -9.82 -17.51
N GLY A 190 28.29 -9.99 -17.87
CA GLY A 190 27.68 -11.30 -18.08
C GLY A 190 27.43 -12.09 -16.77
N HIS A 191 26.84 -13.27 -16.92
CA HIS A 191 26.76 -14.29 -15.86
C HIS A 191 27.89 -15.31 -16.07
N ILE A 192 28.17 -16.12 -15.05
CA ILE A 192 29.16 -17.22 -15.20
C ILE A 192 28.59 -18.34 -16.06
N THR A 193 29.47 -19.11 -16.69
CA THR A 193 29.08 -20.26 -17.51
C THR A 193 28.34 -21.33 -16.70
N GLY A 194 27.20 -21.77 -17.21
CA GLY A 194 26.29 -22.71 -16.56
C GLY A 194 25.33 -22.08 -15.55
N CYS A 195 25.23 -20.75 -15.49
CA CYS A 195 24.19 -20.07 -14.72
C CYS A 195 22.84 -20.14 -15.45
N SER A 196 21.74 -20.35 -14.72
CA SER A 196 20.38 -20.34 -15.31
C SER A 196 19.96 -19.00 -15.93
N ASN A 197 20.67 -17.91 -15.62
CA ASN A 197 20.44 -16.57 -16.16
C ASN A 197 21.51 -16.15 -17.21
N GLU A 198 22.42 -17.06 -17.57
CA GLU A 198 23.37 -16.84 -18.66
C GLU A 198 22.61 -16.56 -19.96
N ALA A 199 23.05 -15.55 -20.71
CA ALA A 199 22.49 -15.31 -22.03
C ALA A 199 22.99 -16.42 -22.96
N GLU A 200 22.08 -17.09 -23.69
CA GLU A 200 22.49 -18.04 -24.72
C GLU A 200 23.40 -17.32 -25.72
N SER A 201 24.67 -17.73 -25.78
CA SER A 201 25.62 -17.28 -26.81
C SER A 201 25.13 -17.80 -28.15
N HIS A 202 24.36 -16.97 -28.86
CA HIS A 202 23.89 -17.29 -30.20
C HIS A 202 25.08 -17.46 -31.12
N ALA A 203 25.23 -18.67 -31.66
CA ALA A 203 26.22 -18.93 -32.70
C ALA A 203 25.81 -18.17 -33.97
N ASP A 204 26.63 -17.19 -34.33
CA ASP A 204 26.70 -16.39 -35.55
C ASP A 204 25.38 -16.24 -36.37
N PRO A 205 24.76 -15.04 -36.42
CA PRO A 205 23.57 -14.77 -37.22
C PRO A 205 23.70 -15.10 -38.72
N LEU A 206 24.93 -15.31 -39.22
CA LEU A 206 25.24 -15.64 -40.60
C LEU A 206 24.92 -17.10 -41.02
N GLN A 207 24.26 -17.92 -40.19
CA GLN A 207 23.71 -19.21 -40.64
C GLN A 207 22.29 -19.06 -41.24
N PRO A 208 22.13 -18.98 -42.58
CA PRO A 208 20.81 -18.94 -43.20
C PRO A 208 20.01 -20.21 -42.89
N GLY A 209 18.73 -20.03 -42.57
CA GLY A 209 17.78 -21.13 -42.31
C GLY A 209 17.50 -21.43 -40.84
N LYS A 210 18.26 -20.87 -39.88
CA LYS A 210 17.87 -20.97 -38.45
C LYS A 210 16.66 -20.06 -38.17
N PRO A 211 15.60 -20.56 -37.49
CA PRO A 211 14.48 -19.74 -37.07
C PRO A 211 14.96 -18.60 -36.18
N LYS A 212 14.53 -17.36 -36.45
CA LYS A 212 14.76 -16.25 -35.51
C LYS A 212 14.11 -16.63 -34.17
N PRO A 213 14.85 -16.59 -33.04
CA PRO A 213 14.29 -16.90 -31.74
C PRO A 213 13.12 -15.94 -31.46
N LYS A 214 11.98 -16.48 -31.04
CA LYS A 214 10.79 -15.68 -30.74
C LYS A 214 11.12 -14.70 -29.60
N PRO A 215 10.59 -13.47 -29.62
CA PRO A 215 10.68 -12.58 -28.46
C PRO A 215 10.13 -13.29 -27.22
N SER A 216 10.85 -13.23 -26.10
CA SER A 216 10.34 -13.72 -24.82
C SER A 216 9.01 -13.03 -24.52
N GLU A 217 7.99 -13.83 -24.19
CA GLU A 217 6.69 -13.30 -23.78
C GLU A 217 6.86 -12.40 -22.55
N VAL A 218 6.00 -11.37 -22.46
CA VAL A 218 6.01 -10.46 -21.31
C VAL A 218 5.53 -11.27 -20.09
N PRO A 219 6.34 -11.42 -19.03
CA PRO A 219 5.88 -12.11 -17.83
C PRO A 219 4.64 -11.40 -17.27
N GLN A 220 3.66 -12.17 -16.81
CA GLN A 220 2.50 -11.62 -16.10
C GLN A 220 2.99 -10.74 -14.94
N GLN A 221 2.34 -9.60 -14.72
CA GLN A 221 2.71 -8.76 -13.58
C GLN A 221 2.43 -9.54 -12.29
N PRO A 222 3.41 -9.67 -11.38
CA PRO A 222 3.19 -10.36 -10.11
C PRO A 222 2.13 -9.64 -9.28
N ILE A 223 1.45 -10.38 -8.42
CA ILE A 223 0.55 -9.79 -7.43
C ILE A 223 1.40 -9.09 -6.35
N PRO A 224 1.13 -7.82 -6.00
CA PRO A 224 1.86 -7.14 -4.93
C PRO A 224 1.82 -7.89 -3.60
N ASN A 225 2.91 -7.90 -2.85
CA ASN A 225 2.97 -8.54 -1.53
C ASN A 225 3.47 -7.61 -0.43
N TRP A 226 3.56 -6.31 -0.72
CA TRP A 226 3.99 -5.28 0.22
C TRP A 226 3.26 -3.95 -0.01
N LEU A 227 2.67 -3.40 1.04
CA LEU A 227 2.10 -2.05 1.10
C LEU A 227 2.90 -1.20 2.10
N GLY A 228 3.42 -0.07 1.63
CA GLY A 228 4.34 0.80 2.38
C GLY A 228 5.79 0.68 1.91
N GLU A 229 6.73 1.28 2.66
CA GLU A 229 8.16 1.19 2.37
C GLU A 229 8.74 -0.11 2.96
N PRO A 230 9.45 -0.95 2.18
CA PRO A 230 10.14 -2.12 2.72
C PRO A 230 11.31 -1.75 3.63
N PRO A 231 11.61 -2.55 4.67
CA PRO A 231 12.73 -2.28 5.57
C PRO A 231 14.05 -2.27 4.79
N ARG A 232 14.79 -1.18 4.94
CA ARG A 232 16.10 -0.94 4.32
C ARG A 232 17.14 -0.74 5.42
N PRO A 233 17.63 -1.81 6.09
CA PRO A 233 18.76 -1.70 7.02
C PRO A 233 19.91 -0.91 6.37
N GLN A 234 20.37 0.16 7.04
CA GLN A 234 21.44 0.99 6.52
C GLN A 234 22.76 0.19 6.43
N ARG A 235 23.14 -0.19 5.21
CA ARG A 235 24.39 -0.91 4.94
C ARG A 235 25.31 -0.01 4.12
N ARG A 236 26.47 0.31 4.70
CA ARG A 236 27.48 1.19 4.08
C ARG A 236 28.55 0.42 3.30
N LEU A 237 28.65 -0.89 3.52
CA LEU A 237 29.65 -1.75 2.90
C LEU A 237 29.00 -2.67 1.84
N PRO A 238 29.69 -2.92 0.72
CA PRO A 238 29.28 -3.94 -0.23
C PRO A 238 29.29 -5.33 0.44
N PRO A 239 28.43 -6.25 0.02
CA PRO A 239 28.37 -7.60 0.59
C PRO A 239 29.61 -8.44 0.23
N SER A 240 30.02 -9.32 1.15
CA SER A 240 30.94 -10.40 0.81
C SER A 240 30.24 -11.51 0.01
N LYS A 241 31.01 -12.38 -0.65
CA LYS A 241 30.46 -13.51 -1.41
C LYS A 241 29.69 -14.47 -0.50
N GLU A 242 30.19 -14.71 0.70
CA GLU A 242 29.59 -15.59 1.72
C GLU A 242 28.25 -15.01 2.20
N GLN A 243 28.16 -13.68 2.36
CA GLN A 243 26.92 -13.00 2.70
C GLN A 243 25.89 -13.10 1.56
N LEU A 244 26.32 -13.00 0.30
CA LEU A 244 25.45 -13.23 -0.86
C LEU A 244 24.99 -14.69 -0.98
N ILE A 245 25.85 -15.68 -0.69
CA ILE A 245 25.47 -17.10 -0.63
C ILE A 245 24.42 -17.33 0.49
N ALA A 246 24.64 -16.76 1.68
CA ALA A 246 23.69 -16.86 2.79
C ALA A 246 22.32 -16.23 2.44
N LEU A 247 22.33 -15.07 1.77
CA LEU A 247 21.13 -14.38 1.30
C LEU A 247 20.42 -15.17 0.17
N ALA A 248 21.16 -15.74 -0.78
CA ALA A 248 20.60 -16.59 -1.82
C ALA A 248 19.85 -17.79 -1.24
N ARG A 249 20.45 -18.43 -0.23
CA ARG A 249 19.85 -19.58 0.48
C ARG A 249 18.60 -19.21 1.27
N SER A 250 18.61 -18.11 2.03
CA SER A 250 17.44 -17.68 2.79
C SER A 250 16.30 -17.21 1.89
N ALA A 251 16.61 -16.56 0.77
CA ALA A 251 15.63 -16.04 -0.18
C ALA A 251 15.07 -17.09 -1.16
N LYS A 252 15.64 -18.29 -1.22
CA LYS A 252 15.30 -19.35 -2.20
C LYS A 252 13.84 -19.78 -2.18
N ALA A 253 13.24 -19.88 -0.99
CA ALA A 253 11.84 -20.25 -0.79
C ALA A 253 10.90 -19.05 -0.60
N ALA A 254 11.44 -17.84 -0.50
CA ALA A 254 10.65 -16.63 -0.28
C ALA A 254 10.08 -16.11 -1.62
N PRO A 255 8.84 -15.60 -1.65
CA PRO A 255 8.33 -14.88 -2.81
C PRO A 255 9.19 -13.61 -3.06
N PRO A 256 9.36 -13.17 -4.32
CA PRO A 256 10.03 -11.91 -4.59
C PRO A 256 9.24 -10.75 -3.98
N LEU A 257 9.91 -9.85 -3.28
CA LEU A 257 9.32 -8.60 -2.82
C LEU A 257 8.84 -7.78 -4.02
N TYR A 258 7.55 -7.50 -4.04
CA TYR A 258 6.92 -6.59 -5.00
C TYR A 258 5.98 -5.63 -4.27
N THR A 259 6.40 -4.38 -4.17
CA THR A 259 5.60 -3.30 -3.58
C THR A 259 4.48 -2.87 -4.50
N GLY A 260 3.26 -2.79 -3.97
CA GLY A 260 2.12 -2.21 -4.66
C GLY A 260 1.68 -0.90 -4.03
N THR A 261 0.98 -0.10 -4.81
CA THR A 261 0.17 1.01 -4.31
C THR A 261 -1.10 0.49 -3.62
N MET A 262 -1.72 1.32 -2.80
CA MET A 262 -3.02 1.07 -2.16
C MET A 262 -4.09 0.71 -3.21
N ALA A 263 -4.06 1.35 -4.39
CA ALA A 263 -4.98 1.03 -5.49
C ALA A 263 -4.72 -0.37 -6.05
N GLU A 264 -3.48 -0.71 -6.42
CA GLU A 264 -3.11 -2.04 -6.94
C GLU A 264 -3.41 -3.17 -5.93
N ILE A 265 -3.22 -2.90 -4.64
CA ILE A 265 -3.56 -3.84 -3.55
C ILE A 265 -5.08 -4.06 -3.46
N VAL A 266 -5.88 -2.99 -3.49
CA VAL A 266 -7.35 -3.07 -3.45
C VAL A 266 -7.90 -3.74 -4.72
N ASP A 267 -7.35 -3.44 -5.89
CA ASP A 267 -7.80 -4.00 -7.15
C ASP A 267 -7.42 -5.49 -7.28
N ALA A 268 -6.23 -5.89 -6.79
CA ALA A 268 -5.86 -7.30 -6.65
C ALA A 268 -6.78 -8.04 -5.68
N TRP A 269 -7.11 -7.46 -4.51
CA TRP A 269 -8.05 -8.05 -3.56
C TRP A 269 -9.45 -8.24 -4.16
N LEU A 270 -9.94 -7.25 -4.92
CA LEU A 270 -11.24 -7.32 -5.61
C LEU A 270 -11.25 -8.24 -6.84
N ALA A 271 -10.10 -8.63 -7.37
CA ALA A 271 -10.00 -9.59 -8.48
C ALA A 271 -9.82 -11.03 -7.99
N MET A 272 -9.35 -11.21 -6.75
CA MET A 272 -8.95 -12.49 -6.18
C MET A 272 -10.10 -13.13 -5.38
N PRO A 273 -10.47 -14.40 -5.64
CA PRO A 273 -11.47 -15.10 -4.83
C PRO A 273 -10.98 -15.35 -3.41
N ASP A 274 -11.89 -15.39 -2.43
CA ASP A 274 -11.59 -15.54 -1.00
C ASP A 274 -10.67 -16.73 -0.67
N THR A 275 -10.75 -17.82 -1.45
CA THR A 275 -9.89 -19.01 -1.32
C THR A 275 -8.42 -18.74 -1.65
N GLU A 276 -8.15 -17.84 -2.61
CA GLU A 276 -6.81 -17.42 -2.99
C GLU A 276 -6.29 -16.33 -2.04
N GLN A 277 -7.15 -15.42 -1.56
CA GLN A 277 -6.78 -14.36 -0.62
C GLN A 277 -6.11 -14.89 0.68
N ALA A 278 -6.47 -16.10 1.10
CA ALA A 278 -5.83 -16.77 2.24
C ALA A 278 -4.40 -17.28 1.93
N ALA A 279 -4.12 -17.62 0.67
CA ALA A 279 -2.84 -18.19 0.22
C ALA A 279 -1.82 -17.11 -0.22
N HIS A 280 -2.28 -15.95 -0.69
CA HIS A 280 -1.40 -14.87 -1.14
C HIS A 280 -0.89 -14.00 0.03
N PRO A 281 0.42 -14.00 0.33
CA PRO A 281 0.99 -13.20 1.42
C PRO A 281 0.98 -11.71 1.08
N LEU A 282 0.73 -10.88 2.09
CA LEU A 282 0.75 -9.42 1.99
C LEU A 282 1.30 -8.83 3.28
N THR A 283 2.37 -8.05 3.19
CA THR A 283 2.89 -7.27 4.31
C THR A 283 2.34 -5.85 4.27
N VAL A 284 1.71 -5.40 5.36
CA VAL A 284 1.22 -4.02 5.51
C VAL A 284 2.03 -3.35 6.61
N ASN A 285 2.71 -2.24 6.30
CA ASN A 285 3.51 -1.47 7.29
C ASN A 285 4.51 -2.33 8.10
N GLY A 286 5.11 -3.35 7.45
CA GLY A 286 6.02 -4.31 8.09
C GLY A 286 5.37 -5.48 8.83
N ARG A 287 4.03 -5.48 9.01
CA ARG A 287 3.26 -6.58 9.58
C ARG A 287 2.92 -7.62 8.52
N GLN A 288 3.42 -8.85 8.67
CA GLN A 288 3.13 -9.95 7.75
C GLN A 288 1.69 -10.45 7.96
N LEU A 289 0.91 -10.43 6.88
CA LEU A 289 -0.49 -10.87 6.79
C LEU A 289 -0.66 -11.66 5.46
N ASN A 290 -1.90 -11.95 5.09
CA ASN A 290 -2.30 -12.37 3.74
C ASN A 290 -3.40 -11.44 3.22
N TYR A 291 -3.76 -11.55 1.94
CA TYR A 291 -4.80 -10.72 1.33
C TYR A 291 -6.15 -10.80 2.06
N GLN A 292 -6.48 -11.94 2.68
CA GLN A 292 -7.72 -12.10 3.45
C GLN A 292 -7.68 -11.35 4.80
N SER A 293 -6.58 -11.48 5.55
CA SER A 293 -6.45 -10.93 6.91
C SER A 293 -5.94 -9.49 6.95
N ALA A 294 -5.38 -8.98 5.86
CA ALA A 294 -5.01 -7.58 5.70
C ALA A 294 -6.23 -6.64 5.63
N PHE A 295 -7.39 -7.14 5.20
CA PHE A 295 -8.61 -6.37 5.03
C PHE A 295 -9.57 -6.57 6.20
N SER A 296 -10.00 -5.47 6.83
CA SER A 296 -10.90 -5.50 7.99
C SER A 296 -12.23 -4.79 7.70
N TYR A 297 -13.34 -5.55 7.68
CA TYR A 297 -14.65 -5.01 7.38
C TYR A 297 -15.27 -4.29 8.59
N LEU A 298 -15.55 -3.00 8.41
CA LEU A 298 -16.07 -2.09 9.44
C LEU A 298 -17.34 -2.58 10.14
N ARG A 299 -18.17 -3.39 9.48
CA ARG A 299 -19.43 -3.90 10.06
C ARG A 299 -19.19 -4.80 11.28
N TYR A 300 -18.14 -5.61 11.26
CA TYR A 300 -17.82 -6.57 12.31
C TYR A 300 -17.07 -5.96 13.50
N LEU A 301 -16.54 -4.74 13.35
CA LEU A 301 -15.84 -4.04 14.40
C LEU A 301 -16.82 -3.47 15.44
N GLN A 302 -16.40 -3.41 16.69
CA GLN A 302 -17.19 -2.77 17.76
C GLN A 302 -17.37 -1.28 17.46
N ASN A 303 -18.34 -0.63 18.11
CA ASN A 303 -18.63 0.80 17.92
C ASN A 303 -17.59 1.72 18.59
N ASP A 304 -16.34 1.27 18.76
CA ASP A 304 -15.23 1.96 19.41
C ASP A 304 -14.16 2.27 18.36
N ILE A 305 -13.94 3.55 18.09
CA ILE A 305 -13.02 4.04 17.05
C ILE A 305 -11.58 3.58 17.30
N ASN A 306 -11.15 3.45 18.56
CA ASN A 306 -9.76 3.17 18.93
C ASN A 306 -9.32 1.74 18.62
N ARG A 307 -10.26 0.88 18.20
CA ARG A 307 -10.01 -0.49 17.73
C ARG A 307 -9.80 -0.57 16.22
N LEU A 308 -9.88 0.56 15.51
CA LEU A 308 -9.47 0.65 14.11
C LEU A 308 -7.94 0.70 14.06
N HIS A 309 -7.32 -0.45 13.79
CA HIS A 309 -5.88 -0.57 13.57
C HIS A 309 -5.51 -0.10 12.14
N CYS A 310 -5.84 1.15 11.80
CA CYS A 310 -5.72 1.71 10.44
C CYS A 310 -4.28 1.75 9.88
N ASP A 311 -3.26 1.77 10.75
CA ASP A 311 -1.84 1.71 10.37
C ASP A 311 -1.31 0.29 10.11
N ASP A 312 -2.04 -0.75 10.54
CA ASP A 312 -1.65 -2.17 10.41
C ASP A 312 -2.48 -2.93 9.36
N TYR A 313 -3.67 -2.41 9.04
CA TYR A 313 -4.67 -3.07 8.21
C TYR A 313 -5.28 -2.10 7.19
N ILE A 314 -5.91 -2.66 6.16
CA ILE A 314 -6.79 -1.95 5.23
C ILE A 314 -8.21 -2.07 5.78
N ILE A 315 -8.73 -0.96 6.30
CA ILE A 315 -10.10 -0.88 6.81
C ILE A 315 -11.03 -0.64 5.63
N TYR A 316 -12.09 -1.43 5.48
CA TYR A 316 -13.05 -1.25 4.39
C TYR A 316 -14.51 -1.31 4.85
N GLY A 317 -15.40 -0.69 4.09
CA GLY A 317 -16.83 -0.78 4.36
C GLY A 317 -17.70 0.06 3.46
N ASP A 318 -19.01 -0.02 3.74
CA ASP A 318 -20.03 0.71 2.99
C ASP A 318 -20.02 2.20 3.33
N ALA A 319 -20.17 3.04 2.30
CA ALA A 319 -20.34 4.47 2.42
C ALA A 319 -21.30 5.04 1.35
N GLU A 320 -21.74 6.26 1.58
CA GLU A 320 -22.51 7.07 0.64
C GLU A 320 -21.70 8.30 0.23
N VAL A 321 -21.70 8.63 -1.06
CA VAL A 321 -21.11 9.88 -1.58
C VAL A 321 -22.22 10.89 -1.81
N SER A 322 -22.13 12.06 -1.18
CA SER A 322 -23.06 13.18 -1.38
C SER A 322 -22.33 14.45 -1.80
N ARG A 323 -23.03 15.36 -2.49
CA ARG A 323 -22.47 16.63 -2.98
C ARG A 323 -22.97 17.81 -2.15
N GLY A 324 -22.05 18.49 -1.47
CA GLY A 324 -22.27 19.79 -0.83
C GLY A 324 -21.98 20.98 -1.77
N LYS A 325 -22.08 22.20 -1.22
CA LYS A 325 -21.88 23.45 -1.98
C LYS A 325 -20.45 23.64 -2.49
N SER A 326 -19.45 23.23 -1.71
CA SER A 326 -18.02 23.43 -1.98
C SER A 326 -17.19 22.14 -1.93
N CYS A 327 -17.82 21.04 -1.51
CA CYS A 327 -17.16 19.77 -1.27
C CYS A 327 -18.09 18.57 -1.56
N TYR A 328 -17.51 17.43 -1.92
CA TYR A 328 -18.18 16.13 -1.79
C TYR A 328 -17.95 15.59 -0.37
N PHE A 329 -18.86 14.75 0.10
CA PHE A 329 -18.76 14.08 1.39
C PHE A 329 -18.89 12.57 1.15
N LEU A 330 -17.86 11.82 1.49
CA LEU A 330 -17.98 10.38 1.69
C LEU A 330 -18.31 10.16 3.18
N SER A 331 -19.42 9.50 3.50
CA SER A 331 -19.79 9.13 4.88
C SER A 331 -20.04 7.64 5.00
N SER A 332 -19.43 6.98 5.98
CA SER A 332 -19.63 5.55 6.21
C SER A 332 -21.04 5.24 6.74
N ILE A 333 -21.62 4.12 6.30
CA ILE A 333 -22.89 3.62 6.82
C ILE A 333 -22.72 3.11 8.26
N LYS A 334 -21.59 2.46 8.56
CA LYS A 334 -21.18 2.13 9.93
C LYS A 334 -20.94 3.42 10.72
N ARG A 335 -21.37 3.43 11.98
CA ARG A 335 -21.20 4.55 12.92
C ARG A 335 -20.56 4.07 14.23
N PHE A 336 -19.88 4.99 14.90
CA PHE A 336 -19.05 4.78 16.08
C PHE A 336 -19.56 5.64 17.24
N ALA A 337 -19.41 5.15 18.47
CA ALA A 337 -19.89 5.83 19.67
C ALA A 337 -18.92 6.96 20.11
N PHE A 338 -19.48 8.14 20.34
CA PHE A 338 -18.78 9.31 20.85
C PHE A 338 -19.72 10.05 21.81
N ASN A 339 -19.36 10.20 23.09
CA ASN A 339 -20.15 10.96 24.09
C ASN A 339 -21.66 10.64 24.10
N GLY A 340 -22.04 9.36 23.92
CA GLY A 340 -23.44 8.92 23.87
C GLY A 340 -24.16 9.09 22.53
N VAL A 341 -23.56 9.77 21.55
CA VAL A 341 -24.05 9.84 20.16
C VAL A 341 -23.30 8.87 19.24
N SER A 342 -23.89 8.57 18.08
CA SER A 342 -23.33 7.66 17.08
C SER A 342 -22.96 8.43 15.82
N LEU A 343 -21.68 8.45 15.44
CA LEU A 343 -21.10 9.30 14.39
C LEU A 343 -20.44 8.46 13.28
N PRO A 344 -20.53 8.85 11.99
CA PRO A 344 -19.89 8.12 10.90
C PRO A 344 -18.38 8.45 10.83
N LEU A 345 -17.62 7.61 10.11
CA LEU A 345 -16.38 8.04 9.46
C LEU A 345 -16.75 8.94 8.27
N ARG A 346 -15.96 9.98 8.01
CA ARG A 346 -16.26 10.94 6.96
C ARG A 346 -15.00 11.54 6.35
N LEU A 347 -14.97 11.66 5.03
CA LEU A 347 -13.95 12.42 4.29
C LEU A 347 -14.63 13.57 3.53
N ASP A 348 -14.08 14.78 3.66
CA ASP A 348 -14.59 16.00 3.01
C ASP A 348 -13.67 16.38 1.83
N ALA A 349 -14.20 16.28 0.61
CA ALA A 349 -13.49 16.49 -0.65
C ALA A 349 -13.67 17.91 -1.18
N PRO A 350 -12.69 18.83 -1.19
CA PRO A 350 -12.88 20.11 -1.86
C PRO A 350 -13.11 19.91 -3.37
N ILE A 351 -14.22 20.41 -3.93
CA ILE A 351 -14.56 20.24 -5.37
C ILE A 351 -13.43 20.77 -6.30
N ARG A 352 -12.62 21.71 -5.80
CA ARG A 352 -11.50 22.33 -6.52
C ARG A 352 -10.16 21.59 -6.38
N LYS A 353 -10.08 20.50 -5.59
CA LYS A 353 -8.87 19.66 -5.50
C LYS A 353 -9.05 18.40 -6.37
N PRO A 354 -7.97 17.89 -6.98
CA PRO A 354 -8.00 16.58 -7.60
C PRO A 354 -8.19 15.51 -6.51
N TRP A 355 -9.37 14.91 -6.49
CA TRP A 355 -9.58 13.58 -5.92
C TRP A 355 -9.42 12.56 -7.07
N PRO A 356 -9.21 11.25 -6.81
CA PRO A 356 -9.43 10.21 -7.82
C PRO A 356 -10.65 10.51 -8.70
N SER A 357 -10.48 10.36 -10.01
CA SER A 357 -11.17 11.12 -11.09
C SER A 357 -12.69 10.94 -11.17
N ASP A 358 -13.27 10.04 -10.38
CA ASP A 358 -14.57 9.45 -10.65
C ASP A 358 -15.58 9.69 -9.50
N VAL A 359 -15.25 10.51 -8.49
CA VAL A 359 -16.16 10.84 -7.35
C VAL A 359 -17.51 11.39 -7.78
N THR A 360 -17.52 12.19 -8.85
CA THR A 360 -18.74 12.76 -9.44
C THR A 360 -19.76 11.69 -9.77
N ASP A 361 -19.29 10.54 -10.20
CA ASP A 361 -20.10 9.50 -10.82
C ASP A 361 -20.77 8.66 -9.72
N TYR A 362 -20.13 8.58 -8.54
CA TYR A 362 -20.67 7.95 -7.34
C TYR A 362 -21.64 8.85 -6.53
N VAL A 363 -21.87 10.11 -6.89
CA VAL A 363 -22.77 11.00 -6.11
C VAL A 363 -24.20 10.45 -6.08
N GLY A 364 -24.73 10.25 -4.88
CA GLY A 364 -26.04 9.64 -4.65
C GLY A 364 -26.02 8.10 -4.71
N GLN A 365 -24.84 7.49 -4.89
CA GLN A 365 -24.67 6.04 -4.91
C GLN A 365 -24.05 5.53 -3.60
N ARG A 366 -24.31 4.25 -3.32
CA ARG A 366 -23.57 3.48 -2.32
C ARG A 366 -22.27 2.98 -2.94
N VAL A 367 -21.18 3.09 -2.20
CA VAL A 367 -19.84 2.66 -2.58
C VAL A 367 -19.20 1.84 -1.48
N VAL A 368 -18.21 1.02 -1.84
CA VAL A 368 -17.26 0.46 -0.88
C VAL A 368 -16.04 1.37 -0.86
N PHE A 369 -15.63 1.78 0.34
CA PHE A 369 -14.37 2.50 0.53
C PHE A 369 -13.35 1.63 1.24
N PHE A 370 -12.08 1.94 1.00
CA PHE A 370 -10.91 1.31 1.60
C PHE A 370 -10.02 2.42 2.16
N TRP A 371 -9.55 2.25 3.39
CA TRP A 371 -8.76 3.22 4.15
C TRP A 371 -7.55 2.55 4.80
N HIS A 372 -6.38 3.15 4.63
CA HIS A 372 -5.17 2.76 5.35
C HIS A 372 -4.33 3.99 5.69
N GLY A 373 -3.85 4.10 6.92
CA GLY A 373 -3.17 5.29 7.43
C GLY A 373 -3.74 5.72 8.79
N ASP A 374 -3.70 7.01 9.08
CA ASP A 374 -3.89 7.52 10.44
C ASP A 374 -5.30 7.24 11.02
N LEU A 375 -5.39 7.16 12.35
CA LEU A 375 -6.66 6.98 13.06
C LEU A 375 -7.58 8.21 12.89
N PRO A 376 -8.84 8.06 12.47
CA PRO A 376 -9.76 9.18 12.27
C PRO A 376 -10.06 9.96 13.56
N ALA A 377 -9.80 11.26 13.56
CA ALA A 377 -10.02 12.15 14.71
C ALA A 377 -11.42 12.79 14.67
N ILE A 378 -12.00 13.14 15.83
CA ILE A 378 -13.28 13.86 15.85
C ILE A 378 -13.15 15.23 15.17
N ASN A 379 -14.07 15.58 14.26
CA ASN A 379 -14.03 16.88 13.60
C ASN A 379 -14.38 18.03 14.57
N ALA A 380 -14.00 19.26 14.22
CA ALA A 380 -14.24 20.44 15.07
C ALA A 380 -15.73 20.73 15.35
N LYS A 381 -16.66 20.14 14.59
CA LYS A 381 -18.11 20.26 14.77
C LYS A 381 -18.71 19.12 15.61
N GLN A 382 -17.90 18.13 15.99
CA GLN A 382 -18.31 16.89 16.67
C GLN A 382 -19.41 16.10 15.93
N THR A 383 -19.45 16.19 14.60
CA THR A 383 -20.48 15.52 13.76
C THR A 383 -20.01 14.25 13.07
N ALA A 384 -18.69 14.02 13.00
CA ALA A 384 -18.10 12.86 12.36
C ALA A 384 -16.65 12.64 12.80
N TYR A 385 -16.19 11.40 12.69
CA TYR A 385 -14.77 11.07 12.72
C TYR A 385 -14.16 11.37 11.34
N GLN A 386 -13.28 12.37 11.30
CA GLN A 386 -12.66 12.90 10.10
C GLN A 386 -11.52 12.01 9.64
N LEU A 387 -11.69 11.44 8.45
CA LEU A 387 -10.61 10.91 7.62
C LEU A 387 -9.85 12.11 7.03
N THR A 388 -8.54 11.99 6.83
CA THR A 388 -7.67 13.04 6.28
C THR A 388 -6.82 12.45 5.16
N GLN A 389 -7.10 12.81 3.91
CA GLN A 389 -6.31 12.29 2.78
C GLN A 389 -4.84 12.76 2.90
N PRO A 390 -3.84 11.86 2.93
CA PRO A 390 -2.44 12.25 2.90
C PRO A 390 -2.03 12.79 1.53
N ASP A 391 -0.98 13.61 1.48
CA ASP A 391 -0.46 14.15 0.21
C ASP A 391 0.16 13.06 -0.68
N ASP A 392 0.83 12.05 -0.09
CA ASP A 392 1.26 10.84 -0.79
C ASP A 392 0.22 9.73 -0.63
N THR A 393 -0.60 9.56 -1.66
CA THR A 393 -1.67 8.56 -1.72
C THR A 393 -1.22 7.19 -2.23
N ARG A 394 0.09 7.00 -2.51
CA ARG A 394 0.58 5.74 -3.10
C ARG A 394 0.42 4.57 -2.15
N CYS A 395 0.79 4.73 -0.88
CA CYS A 395 0.77 3.64 0.10
C CYS A 395 -0.23 3.85 1.24
N ARG A 396 -0.91 5.00 1.31
CA ARG A 396 -1.86 5.40 2.36
C ARG A 396 -3.01 6.21 1.76
N GLY A 397 -4.08 6.39 2.52
CA GLY A 397 -5.23 7.21 2.15
C GLY A 397 -6.47 6.39 1.80
N LEU A 398 -7.42 7.07 1.15
CA LEU A 398 -8.71 6.53 0.75
C LEU A 398 -8.72 6.08 -0.72
N ILE A 399 -9.28 4.89 -0.96
CA ILE A 399 -9.74 4.40 -2.27
C ILE A 399 -11.25 4.17 -2.21
N ILE A 400 -11.98 4.44 -3.30
CA ILE A 400 -13.40 4.11 -3.45
C ILE A 400 -13.62 3.24 -4.69
N ARG A 401 -14.61 2.34 -4.62
CA ARG A 401 -15.02 1.43 -5.68
C ARG A 401 -16.56 1.29 -5.66
N PRO A 402 -17.21 1.01 -6.79
CA PRO A 402 -18.64 0.72 -6.81
C PRO A 402 -18.95 -0.49 -5.91
N ASP A 403 -20.10 -0.45 -5.24
CA ASP A 403 -20.60 -1.59 -4.49
C ASP A 403 -20.92 -2.74 -5.47
N ARG A 404 -20.19 -3.86 -5.35
CA ARG A 404 -20.35 -5.04 -6.22
C ARG A 404 -21.42 -6.02 -5.71
N SER A 405 -22.33 -5.59 -4.85
CA SER A 405 -23.51 -6.39 -4.47
C SER A 405 -24.58 -6.43 -5.58
N LEU A 406 -24.24 -7.16 -6.65
CA LEU A 406 -25.14 -7.62 -7.72
C LEU A 406 -25.02 -9.14 -7.88
#